data_AF-A0A4V2WLQ1-F1
#
_entry.id   AF-A0A4V2WLQ1-F1
#
_cell.length_a   1.000
_cell.length_b   1.000
_cell.length_c   1.000
_cell.angle_alpha   90.00
_cell.angle_beta   90.00
_cell.angle_gamma   90.00
#
_symmetry.space_group_name_H-M   'P 1'
#
loop_
_entity.id
_entity.type
_entity.pdbx_description
1 polymer ?
#
loop_
_entity_poly.entity_id
_entity_poly.type
_entity_poly.pdbx_seq_one_letter_code
_entity_poly.pdbx_strand_id
1 'polypeptide(L)'
;MMKPLPQFWKAFDALPGAATDRRDWAARLGAEFPLAQRFLRATGRRATAIDCPSPGDDGCPRAVIKSAGGALRAVCRSATGRCDPLDLQAEDTDILQVDFLRLRQALAAALEVQAAAVPSRSSRVVRLGEHAIAAGVAAPVILLVPGPMDDIQLDELRDGGLGGEPAVLLVPTAGSLPSPMRVRLASLGHLVLNLSDVTGADGRGNLLLVQPVELLLHDIRAGLQARIDAAQAGPSVSMPAGAQWAEVTFVLISDEVLNVTCRGQTQRLEPDRVGMKDGRTGKPTEAWAFLQVLARAGGVLGPLGRDIVEEQKKKKQALSRQLVRAFGISDDPLRWSKRDRAYQTAFLIRDERPKTVRMAAGRR
;
A
#
# COMPACT_ATOMS: atom_id res chain seq x y z
N MET A 1 20.30 -19.82 10.79
CA MET A 1 20.75 -19.26 9.50
C MET A 1 19.63 -19.48 8.49
N MET A 2 19.22 -18.43 7.78
CA MET A 2 18.20 -18.49 6.74
C MET A 2 18.79 -19.05 5.44
N LYS A 3 18.01 -19.86 4.71
CA LYS A 3 18.37 -20.40 3.40
C LYS A 3 17.32 -19.97 2.36
N PRO A 4 17.71 -19.47 1.18
CA PRO A 4 16.76 -19.07 0.15
C PRO A 4 15.99 -20.29 -0.41
N LEU A 5 14.81 -20.06 -0.99
CA LEU A 5 13.94 -21.11 -1.56
C LEU A 5 13.60 -20.94 -3.06
N PRO A 6 14.53 -20.52 -3.95
CA PRO A 6 14.20 -20.22 -5.34
C PRO A 6 13.68 -21.44 -6.12
N GLN A 7 14.16 -22.66 -5.84
CA GLN A 7 13.70 -23.86 -6.56
C GLN A 7 12.28 -24.25 -6.16
N PHE A 8 11.90 -24.07 -4.89
CA PHE A 8 10.51 -24.25 -4.45
C PHE A 8 9.57 -23.32 -5.23
N TRP A 9 9.88 -22.03 -5.32
CA TRP A 9 9.02 -21.07 -6.02
C TRP A 9 8.96 -21.33 -7.53
N LYS A 10 10.08 -21.71 -8.14
CA LYS A 10 10.11 -22.12 -9.56
C LYS A 10 9.25 -23.37 -9.81
N ALA A 11 9.35 -24.38 -8.94
CA ALA A 11 8.53 -25.58 -9.06
C ALA A 11 7.04 -25.30 -8.82
N PHE A 12 6.73 -24.42 -7.87
CA PHE A 12 5.37 -23.98 -7.59
C PHE A 12 4.69 -23.33 -8.81
N ASP A 13 5.46 -22.53 -9.56
CA ASP A 13 4.96 -21.86 -10.76
C ASP A 13 4.91 -22.78 -12.00
N ALA A 14 5.82 -23.75 -12.09
CA ALA A 14 5.92 -24.63 -13.25
C ALA A 14 4.98 -25.84 -13.22
N LEU A 15 4.53 -26.28 -12.03
CA LEU A 15 3.75 -27.50 -11.89
C LEU A 15 2.24 -27.26 -12.03
N PRO A 16 1.54 -28.00 -12.93
CA PRO A 16 0.09 -27.94 -13.01
C PRO A 16 -0.56 -28.30 -11.66
N GLY A 17 -1.41 -27.42 -11.15
CA GLY A 17 -2.06 -27.60 -9.84
C GLY A 17 -1.10 -27.66 -8.65
N ALA A 18 0.16 -27.26 -8.84
CA ALA A 18 1.25 -27.36 -7.87
C ALA A 18 1.34 -28.74 -7.22
N ALA A 19 1.22 -29.80 -8.04
CA ALA A 19 1.21 -31.19 -7.59
C ALA A 19 2.06 -32.08 -8.50
N THR A 20 2.88 -32.94 -7.90
CA THR A 20 3.67 -33.99 -8.57
C THR A 20 4.05 -35.06 -7.54
N ASP A 21 4.70 -36.14 -7.98
CA ASP A 21 5.17 -37.18 -7.08
C ASP A 21 6.33 -36.70 -6.20
N ARG A 22 6.53 -37.37 -5.06
CA ARG A 22 7.57 -37.02 -4.08
C ARG A 22 8.97 -37.00 -4.70
N ARG A 23 9.25 -37.92 -5.64
CA ARG A 23 10.56 -38.04 -6.27
C ARG A 23 10.82 -36.86 -7.20
N ASP A 24 9.86 -36.44 -8.01
CA ASP A 24 9.96 -35.25 -8.85
C ASP A 24 10.10 -33.97 -8.00
N TRP A 25 9.35 -33.84 -6.90
CA TRP A 25 9.56 -32.76 -5.94
C TRP A 25 10.99 -32.74 -5.38
N ALA A 26 11.52 -33.89 -4.97
CA ALA A 26 12.88 -33.99 -4.45
C ALA A 26 13.93 -33.65 -5.51
N ALA A 27 13.72 -34.07 -6.77
CA ALA A 27 14.61 -33.77 -7.89
C ALA A 27 14.62 -32.27 -8.23
N ARG A 28 13.45 -31.61 -8.26
CA ARG A 28 13.33 -30.18 -8.56
C ARG A 28 13.91 -29.29 -7.46
N LEU A 29 13.65 -29.62 -6.20
CA LEU A 29 14.03 -28.79 -5.06
C LEU A 29 15.46 -29.09 -4.57
N GLY A 30 15.98 -30.29 -4.82
CA GLY A 30 17.31 -30.69 -4.36
C GLY A 30 17.48 -30.45 -2.86
N ALA A 31 18.50 -29.65 -2.50
CA ALA A 31 18.80 -29.31 -1.11
C ALA A 31 17.70 -28.50 -0.40
N GLU A 32 16.76 -27.89 -1.13
CA GLU A 32 15.62 -27.16 -0.55
C GLU A 32 14.51 -28.10 -0.07
N PHE A 33 14.45 -29.35 -0.57
CA PHE A 33 13.34 -30.27 -0.29
C PHE A 33 13.06 -30.49 1.20
N PRO A 34 14.07 -30.75 2.07
CA PRO A 34 13.82 -30.93 3.50
C PRO A 34 13.21 -29.70 4.19
N LEU A 35 13.50 -28.51 3.67
CA LEU A 35 12.92 -27.26 4.17
C LEU A 35 11.53 -27.06 3.59
N ALA A 36 11.35 -27.19 2.29
CA ALA A 36 10.11 -26.86 1.59
C ALA A 36 8.99 -27.91 1.78
N GLN A 37 9.31 -29.15 2.14
CA GLN A 37 8.33 -30.24 2.32
C GLN A 37 7.18 -29.89 3.29
N ARG A 38 7.40 -28.97 4.23
CA ARG A 38 6.35 -28.51 5.16
C ARG A 38 5.18 -27.85 4.44
N PHE A 39 5.42 -27.24 3.27
CA PHE A 39 4.42 -26.58 2.46
C PHE A 39 3.79 -27.55 1.47
N LEU A 40 4.14 -28.84 1.55
CA LEU A 40 3.55 -29.89 0.76
C LEU A 40 2.63 -30.74 1.65
N ARG A 41 1.49 -31.15 1.11
CA ARG A 41 0.56 -32.10 1.71
C ARG A 41 0.40 -33.31 0.82
N ALA A 42 0.28 -34.49 1.41
CA ALA A 42 -0.08 -35.69 0.68
C ALA A 42 -1.53 -35.57 0.18
N THR A 43 -1.76 -35.95 -1.07
CA THR A 43 -3.10 -35.96 -1.67
C THR A 43 -3.84 -37.28 -1.44
N GLY A 44 -3.15 -38.31 -0.92
CA GLY A 44 -3.65 -39.69 -0.83
C GLY A 44 -3.63 -40.45 -2.16
N ARG A 45 -3.28 -39.79 -3.26
CA ARG A 45 -3.12 -40.41 -4.58
C ARG A 45 -1.67 -40.90 -4.77
N ARG A 46 -1.51 -41.94 -5.58
CA ARG A 46 -0.22 -42.45 -6.01
C ARG A 46 0.03 -42.26 -7.50
N ALA A 47 1.27 -41.97 -7.84
CA ALA A 47 1.75 -41.85 -9.20
C ALA A 47 1.71 -43.23 -9.88
N THR A 48 1.08 -43.29 -11.04
CA THR A 48 1.10 -44.47 -11.92
C THR A 48 2.22 -44.38 -12.95
N ALA A 49 2.90 -43.24 -13.04
CA ALA A 49 4.04 -43.01 -13.90
C ALA A 49 5.04 -42.03 -13.26
N ILE A 50 6.31 -42.11 -13.63
CA ILE A 50 7.41 -41.28 -13.14
C ILE A 50 8.17 -40.69 -14.32
N ASP A 51 8.52 -39.40 -14.21
CA ASP A 51 9.17 -38.65 -15.28
C ASP A 51 10.48 -39.27 -15.77
N CYS A 52 10.77 -39.00 -17.04
CA CYS A 52 11.92 -39.52 -17.77
C CYS A 52 12.90 -38.42 -18.17
N PRO A 53 14.20 -38.69 -18.17
CA PRO A 53 15.20 -37.76 -18.71
C PRO A 53 15.23 -37.74 -20.25
N SER A 54 14.55 -38.67 -20.91
CA SER A 54 14.46 -38.78 -22.38
C SER A 54 13.44 -37.76 -22.92
N PRO A 55 13.64 -37.16 -24.11
CA PRO A 55 12.79 -36.09 -24.69
C PRO A 55 11.31 -36.46 -24.94
N GLY A 56 10.87 -37.65 -24.54
CA GLY A 56 9.50 -38.14 -24.66
C GLY A 56 9.23 -38.71 -26.05
N ASP A 57 9.06 -40.02 -26.11
CA ASP A 57 8.58 -40.75 -27.29
C ASP A 57 7.42 -41.67 -26.86
N ASP A 58 6.95 -42.53 -27.78
CA ASP A 58 5.93 -43.54 -27.47
C ASP A 58 6.32 -44.39 -26.24
N GLY A 59 5.38 -44.55 -25.30
CA GLY A 59 5.58 -45.26 -24.03
C GLY A 59 6.32 -44.49 -22.91
N CYS A 60 6.52 -43.18 -23.05
CA CYS A 60 6.95 -42.28 -21.96
C CYS A 60 5.75 -41.55 -21.32
N PRO A 61 5.80 -41.15 -20.03
CA PRO A 61 6.84 -41.41 -19.03
C PRO A 61 6.91 -42.87 -18.54
N ARG A 62 7.85 -43.22 -17.64
CA ARG A 62 8.01 -44.59 -17.12
C ARG A 62 6.75 -44.99 -16.36
N ALA A 63 6.24 -46.20 -16.60
CA ALA A 63 5.09 -46.70 -15.86
C ALA A 63 5.51 -47.32 -14.52
N VAL A 64 4.77 -47.01 -13.45
CA VAL A 64 4.95 -47.64 -12.14
C VAL A 64 4.27 -49.01 -12.16
N ILE A 65 5.03 -50.06 -11.88
CA ILE A 65 4.57 -51.44 -11.80
C ILE A 65 4.86 -51.98 -10.40
N LYS A 66 3.90 -52.73 -9.86
CA LYS A 66 4.06 -53.49 -8.63
C LYS A 66 4.31 -54.96 -8.99
N SER A 67 5.44 -55.49 -8.55
CA SER A 67 5.74 -56.92 -8.69
C SER A 67 4.87 -57.76 -7.75
N ALA A 68 4.77 -59.07 -8.00
CA ALA A 68 4.01 -60.00 -7.16
C ALA A 68 4.48 -59.99 -5.69
N GLY A 69 5.77 -59.73 -5.45
CA GLY A 69 6.36 -59.58 -4.10
C GLY A 69 6.14 -58.21 -3.47
N GLY A 70 5.40 -57.31 -4.11
CA GLY A 70 5.05 -55.99 -3.58
C GLY A 70 6.06 -54.87 -3.86
N ALA A 71 7.22 -55.18 -4.42
CA ALA A 71 8.23 -54.18 -4.80
C ALA A 71 7.72 -53.31 -5.97
N LEU A 72 7.96 -52.00 -5.88
CA LEU A 72 7.57 -51.01 -6.89
C LEU A 72 8.77 -50.67 -7.79
N ARG A 73 8.53 -50.63 -9.11
CA ARG A 73 9.52 -50.19 -10.10
C ARG A 73 8.88 -49.28 -11.14
N ALA A 74 9.57 -48.22 -11.54
CA ALA A 74 9.22 -47.44 -12.73
C ALA A 74 9.98 -48.00 -13.94
N VAL A 75 9.25 -48.48 -14.95
CA VAL A 75 9.84 -49.14 -16.14
C VAL A 75 9.57 -48.34 -17.42
N CYS A 76 10.54 -48.32 -18.32
CA CYS A 76 10.39 -47.75 -19.66
C CYS A 76 9.38 -48.59 -20.45
N ARG A 77 8.34 -47.99 -21.03
CA ARG A 77 7.45 -48.68 -21.98
C ARG A 77 7.75 -48.36 -23.44
N SER A 78 8.77 -47.56 -23.71
CA SER A 78 9.23 -47.33 -25.07
C SER A 78 9.70 -48.63 -25.72
N ALA A 79 9.23 -48.89 -26.94
CA ALA A 79 9.64 -50.05 -27.74
C ALA A 79 11.16 -50.11 -27.98
N THR A 80 11.85 -48.97 -27.87
CA THR A 80 13.30 -48.87 -28.05
C THR A 80 14.10 -48.93 -26.74
N GLY A 81 13.43 -49.06 -25.58
CA GLY A 81 14.11 -49.28 -24.29
C GLY A 81 15.08 -48.17 -23.87
N ARG A 82 14.70 -46.90 -24.04
CA ARG A 82 15.61 -45.74 -23.90
C ARG A 82 16.02 -45.37 -22.47
N CYS A 83 15.46 -46.02 -21.46
CA CYS A 83 15.59 -45.57 -20.09
C CYS A 83 15.64 -46.73 -19.09
N ASP A 84 16.64 -46.72 -18.21
CA ASP A 84 16.79 -47.77 -17.20
C ASP A 84 15.61 -47.75 -16.21
N PRO A 85 15.17 -48.93 -15.72
CA PRO A 85 14.14 -49.03 -14.70
C PRO A 85 14.65 -48.46 -13.37
N LEU A 86 13.75 -47.84 -12.62
CA LEU A 86 14.05 -47.27 -11.30
C LEU A 86 13.33 -48.09 -10.23
N ASP A 87 14.07 -48.49 -9.21
CA ASP A 87 13.46 -49.05 -8.01
C ASP A 87 12.87 -47.91 -7.17
N LEU A 88 11.65 -48.11 -6.68
CA LEU A 88 10.88 -47.09 -5.97
C LEU A 88 10.54 -47.56 -4.56
N GLN A 89 10.66 -46.64 -3.60
CA GLN A 89 9.99 -46.79 -2.31
C GLN A 89 8.51 -46.44 -2.44
N ALA A 90 7.69 -46.85 -1.48
CA ALA A 90 6.26 -46.55 -1.52
C ALA A 90 6.00 -45.04 -1.54
N GLU A 91 6.78 -44.29 -0.76
CA GLU A 91 6.67 -42.84 -0.59
C GLU A 91 7.08 -42.08 -1.86
N ASP A 92 7.93 -42.66 -2.71
CA ASP A 92 8.33 -42.04 -3.98
C ASP A 92 7.13 -41.86 -4.91
N THR A 93 6.11 -42.72 -4.77
CA THR A 93 4.89 -42.64 -5.57
C THR A 93 3.83 -41.72 -4.97
N ASP A 94 4.00 -41.20 -3.77
CA ASP A 94 2.99 -40.34 -3.16
C ASP A 94 2.91 -39.00 -3.90
N ILE A 95 1.71 -38.65 -4.37
CA ILE A 95 1.47 -37.35 -5.00
C ILE A 95 1.34 -36.30 -3.89
N LEU A 96 2.29 -35.37 -3.88
CA LEU A 96 2.33 -34.23 -2.98
C LEU A 96 1.84 -32.98 -3.72
N GLN A 97 1.03 -32.18 -3.06
CA GLN A 97 0.55 -30.90 -3.55
C GLN A 97 0.97 -29.78 -2.59
N VAL A 98 1.21 -28.57 -3.10
CA VAL A 98 1.36 -27.40 -2.24
C VAL A 98 0.12 -27.21 -1.36
N ASP A 99 0.33 -27.14 -0.05
CA ASP A 99 -0.67 -26.74 0.93
C ASP A 99 -0.86 -25.22 0.86
N PHE A 100 -1.73 -24.80 -0.06
CA PHE A 100 -2.04 -23.39 -0.27
C PHE A 100 -2.56 -22.69 0.98
N LEU A 101 -3.24 -23.39 1.90
CA LEU A 101 -3.70 -22.75 3.14
C LEU A 101 -2.50 -22.40 4.02
N ARG A 102 -1.62 -23.38 4.25
CA ARG A 102 -0.41 -23.19 5.05
C ARG A 102 0.53 -22.16 4.42
N LEU A 103 0.70 -22.19 3.10
CA LEU A 103 1.55 -21.24 2.40
C LEU A 103 1.03 -19.80 2.53
N ARG A 104 -0.29 -19.59 2.34
CA ARG A 104 -0.91 -18.27 2.49
C ARG A 104 -0.79 -17.74 3.91
N GLN A 105 -0.99 -18.59 4.91
CA GLN A 105 -0.81 -18.21 6.32
C GLN A 105 0.64 -17.81 6.61
N ALA A 106 1.61 -18.57 6.10
CA ALA A 106 3.02 -18.25 6.28
C ALA A 106 3.41 -16.93 5.59
N LEU A 107 2.92 -16.69 4.38
CA LEU A 107 3.13 -15.42 3.66
C LEU A 107 2.47 -14.24 4.38
N ALA A 108 1.22 -14.40 4.81
CA ALA A 108 0.49 -13.36 5.53
C ALA A 108 1.19 -13.01 6.85
N ALA A 109 1.67 -14.01 7.60
CA ALA A 109 2.44 -13.78 8.82
C ALA A 109 3.77 -13.07 8.53
N ALA A 110 4.51 -13.50 7.52
CA ALA A 110 5.81 -12.93 7.17
C ALA A 110 5.71 -11.46 6.71
N LEU A 111 4.63 -11.11 6.00
CA LEU A 111 4.38 -9.75 5.48
C LEU A 111 3.48 -8.89 6.39
N GLU A 112 3.18 -9.38 7.61
CA GLU A 112 2.34 -8.69 8.59
C GLU A 112 0.96 -8.29 8.03
N VAL A 113 0.37 -9.20 7.26
CA VAL A 113 -0.91 -9.00 6.57
C VAL A 113 -2.06 -9.37 7.48
N GLN A 114 -2.99 -8.44 7.65
CA GLN A 114 -4.27 -8.69 8.31
C GLN A 114 -5.19 -9.41 7.33
N ALA A 115 -5.61 -10.63 7.70
CA ALA A 115 -6.38 -11.49 6.81
C ALA A 115 -7.69 -10.83 6.37
N ALA A 116 -7.96 -10.86 5.05
CA ALA A 116 -9.25 -10.45 4.53
C ALA A 116 -10.30 -11.54 4.80
N ALA A 117 -11.51 -11.14 5.20
CA ALA A 117 -12.66 -12.04 5.33
C ALA A 117 -13.20 -12.53 3.98
N VAL A 118 -12.77 -11.94 2.86
CA VAL A 118 -13.32 -12.20 1.53
C VAL A 118 -12.66 -13.43 0.90
N PRO A 119 -13.42 -14.50 0.60
CA PRO A 119 -12.89 -15.66 -0.10
C PRO A 119 -12.52 -15.28 -1.54
N SER A 120 -11.35 -15.73 -1.99
CA SER A 120 -10.91 -15.54 -3.37
C SER A 120 -11.73 -16.42 -4.31
N ARG A 121 -12.19 -15.86 -5.43
CA ARG A 121 -12.95 -16.58 -6.46
C ARG A 121 -12.07 -17.32 -7.46
N SER A 122 -10.76 -17.02 -7.46
CA SER A 122 -9.74 -17.66 -8.29
C SER A 122 -8.72 -18.37 -7.41
N SER A 123 -8.20 -19.50 -7.89
CA SER A 123 -7.04 -20.18 -7.28
C SER A 123 -5.71 -19.58 -7.74
N ARG A 124 -5.70 -18.81 -8.85
CA ARG A 124 -4.52 -18.17 -9.44
C ARG A 124 -4.28 -16.77 -8.90
N VAL A 125 -5.35 -16.04 -8.56
CA VAL A 125 -5.27 -14.72 -7.95
C VAL A 125 -5.95 -14.78 -6.59
N VAL A 126 -5.16 -14.65 -5.53
CA VAL A 126 -5.64 -14.81 -4.16
C VAL A 126 -5.28 -13.59 -3.32
N ARG A 127 -6.30 -12.89 -2.82
CA ARG A 127 -6.09 -11.81 -1.86
C ARG A 127 -5.75 -12.39 -0.49
N LEU A 128 -4.54 -12.11 -0.01
CA LEU A 128 -4.10 -12.54 1.33
C LEU A 128 -4.70 -11.67 2.42
N GLY A 129 -4.86 -10.37 2.13
CA GLY A 129 -5.38 -9.39 3.08
C GLY A 129 -4.87 -7.99 2.82
N GLU A 130 -4.64 -7.24 3.88
CA GLU A 130 -4.12 -5.88 3.84
C GLU A 130 -2.94 -5.68 4.78
N HIS A 131 -1.92 -4.95 4.32
CA HIS A 131 -0.81 -4.49 5.14
C HIS A 131 -1.06 -3.05 5.60
N ALA A 132 -1.11 -2.82 6.91
CA ALA A 132 -1.45 -1.52 7.47
C ALA A 132 -0.33 -0.49 7.25
N ILE A 133 -0.70 0.70 6.77
CA ILE A 133 0.23 1.82 6.56
C ILE A 133 0.00 2.89 7.64
N ALA A 134 -1.26 3.32 7.77
CA ALA A 134 -1.71 4.32 8.73
C ALA A 134 -3.19 4.08 9.08
N ALA A 135 -3.76 4.90 9.98
CA ALA A 135 -5.16 4.78 10.37
C ALA A 135 -6.10 4.91 9.15
N GLY A 136 -6.84 3.85 8.85
CA GLY A 136 -7.77 3.80 7.71
C GLY A 136 -7.10 3.65 6.34
N VAL A 137 -5.78 3.46 6.27
CA VAL A 137 -5.05 3.26 5.01
C VAL A 137 -4.19 2.02 5.09
N ALA A 138 -4.46 1.09 4.16
CA ALA A 138 -3.76 -0.17 4.06
C ALA A 138 -3.53 -0.53 2.58
N ALA A 139 -2.46 -1.26 2.31
CA ALA A 139 -2.16 -1.77 0.98
C ALA A 139 -2.69 -3.21 0.85
N PRO A 140 -3.53 -3.53 -0.16
CA PRO A 140 -3.91 -4.91 -0.44
C PRO A 140 -2.68 -5.74 -0.78
N VAL A 141 -2.60 -6.97 -0.24
CA VAL A 141 -1.55 -7.94 -0.59
C VAL A 141 -2.20 -9.12 -1.31
N ILE A 142 -1.75 -9.36 -2.53
CA ILE A 142 -2.34 -10.33 -3.46
C ILE A 142 -1.25 -11.31 -3.90
N LEU A 143 -1.50 -12.60 -3.71
CA LEU A 143 -0.68 -13.68 -4.23
C LEU A 143 -1.16 -14.04 -5.64
N LEU A 144 -0.22 -14.04 -6.58
CA LEU A 144 -0.44 -14.36 -7.98
C LEU A 144 0.33 -15.61 -8.36
N VAL A 145 -0.37 -16.66 -8.75
CA VAL A 145 0.19 -17.95 -9.16
C VAL A 145 -0.38 -18.31 -10.54
N PRO A 146 0.25 -17.85 -11.63
CA PRO A 146 -0.16 -18.18 -13.00
C PRO A 146 -0.19 -19.68 -13.24
N GLY A 147 0.81 -20.39 -12.73
CA GLY A 147 1.04 -21.78 -13.13
C GLY A 147 1.53 -21.87 -14.59
N PRO A 148 1.67 -23.09 -15.13
CA PRO A 148 2.05 -23.30 -16.53
C PRO A 148 0.90 -23.05 -17.52
N MET A 149 -0.15 -22.35 -17.09
CA MET A 149 -1.35 -22.07 -17.88
C MET A 149 -1.13 -20.84 -18.79
N ASP A 150 -2.18 -20.45 -19.52
CA ASP A 150 -2.19 -19.18 -20.26
C ASP A 150 -1.85 -17.98 -19.38
N ASP A 151 -1.27 -16.95 -20.01
CA ASP A 151 -0.90 -15.70 -19.36
C ASP A 151 -2.07 -15.10 -18.59
N ILE A 152 -1.81 -14.70 -17.33
CA ILE A 152 -2.80 -14.02 -16.50
C ILE A 152 -3.22 -12.70 -17.14
N GLN A 153 -4.53 -12.52 -17.26
CA GLN A 153 -5.12 -11.28 -17.75
C GLN A 153 -5.40 -10.28 -16.63
N LEU A 154 -5.47 -8.99 -16.97
CA LEU A 154 -5.73 -7.93 -15.98
C LEU A 154 -7.13 -8.06 -15.34
N ASP A 155 -8.11 -8.58 -16.07
CA ASP A 155 -9.46 -8.77 -15.53
C ASP A 155 -9.47 -9.88 -14.46
N GLU A 156 -8.65 -10.92 -14.58
CA GLU A 156 -8.47 -11.92 -13.52
C GLU A 156 -7.87 -11.30 -12.26
N LEU A 157 -6.94 -10.35 -12.42
CA LEU A 157 -6.38 -9.60 -11.28
C LEU A 157 -7.47 -8.79 -10.57
N ARG A 158 -8.34 -8.12 -11.34
CA ARG A 158 -9.46 -7.34 -10.81
C ARG A 158 -10.46 -8.22 -10.08
N ASP A 159 -10.85 -9.35 -10.66
CA ASP A 159 -11.72 -10.35 -10.04
C ASP A 159 -11.11 -10.94 -8.76
N GLY A 160 -9.77 -11.05 -8.72
CA GLY A 160 -9.00 -11.44 -7.55
C GLY A 160 -8.83 -10.35 -6.48
N GLY A 161 -9.42 -9.16 -6.70
CA GLY A 161 -9.45 -8.07 -5.72
C GLY A 161 -8.42 -6.95 -5.97
N LEU A 162 -7.78 -6.90 -7.13
CA LEU A 162 -6.96 -5.75 -7.53
C LEU A 162 -7.87 -4.55 -7.86
N GLY A 163 -7.94 -3.59 -6.95
CA GLY A 163 -8.67 -2.33 -7.13
C GLY A 163 -7.86 -1.25 -7.85
N GLY A 164 -8.36 -0.02 -7.82
CA GLY A 164 -7.64 1.15 -8.33
C GLY A 164 -6.56 1.69 -7.38
N GLU A 165 -6.47 1.15 -6.17
CA GLU A 165 -5.48 1.57 -5.17
C GLU A 165 -4.16 0.78 -5.33
N PRO A 166 -3.00 1.41 -5.02
CA PRO A 166 -1.71 0.73 -4.95
C PRO A 166 -1.78 -0.55 -4.11
N ALA A 167 -1.21 -1.63 -4.63
CA ALA A 167 -1.28 -2.96 -4.03
C ALA A 167 0.08 -3.65 -4.13
N VAL A 168 0.33 -4.61 -3.25
CA VAL A 168 1.49 -5.50 -3.29
C VAL A 168 1.08 -6.80 -3.99
N LEU A 169 1.68 -7.09 -5.13
CA LEU A 169 1.52 -8.34 -5.85
C LEU A 169 2.73 -9.24 -5.60
N LEU A 170 2.47 -10.41 -5.02
CA LEU A 170 3.47 -11.44 -4.79
C LEU A 170 3.41 -12.44 -5.95
N VAL A 171 4.53 -12.64 -6.62
CA VAL A 171 4.67 -13.64 -7.68
C VAL A 171 5.74 -14.66 -7.31
N PRO A 172 5.61 -15.95 -7.67
CA PRO A 172 6.62 -16.95 -7.36
C PRO A 172 8.01 -16.54 -7.83
N THR A 173 8.13 -16.09 -9.09
CA THR A 173 9.41 -15.78 -9.73
C THR A 173 9.33 -14.56 -10.63
N ALA A 174 10.50 -14.10 -11.12
CA ALA A 174 10.57 -13.08 -12.17
C ALA A 174 9.81 -13.47 -13.45
N GLY A 175 9.73 -14.77 -13.76
CA GLY A 175 9.08 -15.30 -14.96
C GLY A 175 7.55 -15.42 -14.87
N SER A 176 6.96 -15.31 -13.68
CA SER A 176 5.51 -15.50 -13.47
C SER A 176 4.66 -14.40 -14.12
N LEU A 177 5.25 -13.27 -14.51
CA LEU A 177 4.50 -12.19 -15.15
C LEU A 177 5.24 -11.70 -16.39
N PRO A 178 4.55 -11.60 -17.54
CA PRO A 178 5.11 -10.99 -18.74
C PRO A 178 5.58 -9.54 -18.48
N SER A 179 6.70 -9.15 -19.08
CA SER A 179 7.26 -7.80 -18.95
C SER A 179 6.27 -6.65 -19.21
N PRO A 180 5.39 -6.72 -20.24
CA PRO A 180 4.38 -5.67 -20.47
C PRO A 180 3.41 -5.51 -19.30
N MET A 181 3.01 -6.62 -18.65
CA MET A 181 2.13 -6.58 -17.49
C MET A 181 2.84 -5.96 -16.28
N ARG A 182 4.11 -6.30 -16.05
CA ARG A 182 4.92 -5.71 -14.97
C ARG A 182 5.05 -4.19 -15.11
N VAL A 183 5.35 -3.70 -16.31
CA VAL A 183 5.44 -2.26 -16.60
C VAL A 183 4.10 -1.57 -16.35
N ARG A 184 2.99 -2.18 -16.78
CA ARG A 184 1.65 -1.65 -16.57
C ARG A 184 1.25 -1.61 -15.09
N LEU A 185 1.58 -2.63 -14.31
CA LEU A 185 1.31 -2.65 -12.87
C LEU A 185 2.12 -1.57 -12.13
N ALA A 186 3.40 -1.40 -12.51
CA ALA A 186 4.25 -0.37 -11.95
C ALA A 186 3.75 1.04 -12.28
N SER A 187 3.26 1.29 -13.51
CA SER A 187 2.71 2.61 -13.87
C SER A 187 1.42 2.97 -13.15
N LEU A 188 0.68 1.96 -12.66
CA LEU A 188 -0.48 2.12 -11.77
C LEU A 188 -0.08 2.26 -10.28
N GLY A 189 1.21 2.25 -9.97
CA GLY A 189 1.73 2.39 -8.61
C GLY A 189 1.68 1.11 -7.77
N HIS A 190 1.40 -0.05 -8.39
CA HIS A 190 1.48 -1.32 -7.69
C HIS A 190 2.95 -1.78 -7.53
N LEU A 191 3.22 -2.48 -6.43
CA LEU A 191 4.53 -3.07 -6.15
C LEU A 191 4.48 -4.57 -6.46
N VAL A 192 5.38 -5.06 -7.32
CA VAL A 192 5.50 -6.50 -7.64
C VAL A 192 6.74 -7.06 -6.95
N LEU A 193 6.57 -8.08 -6.09
CA LEU A 193 7.65 -8.77 -5.39
C LEU A 193 7.77 -10.22 -5.85
N ASN A 194 8.99 -10.65 -6.19
CA ASN A 194 9.28 -12.04 -6.52
C ASN A 194 9.60 -12.81 -5.25
N LEU A 195 8.81 -13.82 -4.92
CA LEU A 195 8.98 -14.63 -3.71
C LEU A 195 10.30 -15.41 -3.71
N SER A 196 10.81 -15.79 -4.88
CA SER A 196 12.15 -16.37 -5.06
C SER A 196 13.28 -15.49 -4.53
N ASP A 197 13.09 -14.18 -4.54
CA ASP A 197 14.12 -13.20 -4.24
C ASP A 197 13.96 -12.65 -2.83
N VAL A 198 12.70 -12.58 -2.35
CA VAL A 198 12.38 -11.91 -1.08
C VAL A 198 12.09 -12.87 0.07
N THR A 199 12.08 -14.19 -0.16
CA THR A 199 11.81 -15.18 0.89
C THR A 199 12.88 -16.26 1.03
N GLY A 200 12.97 -16.81 2.24
CA GLY A 200 13.76 -17.98 2.56
C GLY A 200 13.13 -18.78 3.68
N ALA A 201 13.90 -19.74 4.21
CA ALA A 201 13.51 -20.59 5.30
C ALA A 201 14.56 -20.65 6.40
N ASP A 202 14.13 -20.68 7.66
CA ASP A 202 15.02 -21.04 8.76
C ASP A 202 15.34 -22.56 8.79
N GLY A 203 16.14 -22.99 9.75
CA GLY A 203 16.54 -24.41 9.90
C GLY A 203 15.40 -25.36 10.28
N ARG A 204 14.27 -24.86 10.79
CA ARG A 204 13.04 -25.64 11.03
C ARG A 204 12.12 -25.65 9.83
N GLY A 205 12.48 -24.86 8.84
CA GLY A 205 11.57 -24.46 7.82
C GLY A 205 10.44 -23.59 8.37
N ASN A 206 10.69 -22.36 8.78
CA ASN A 206 9.66 -21.32 8.80
C ASN A 206 9.92 -20.35 7.65
N LEU A 207 8.88 -19.86 6.98
CA LEU A 207 9.07 -18.87 5.91
C LEU A 207 9.52 -17.56 6.55
N LEU A 208 10.58 -16.97 6.02
CA LEU A 208 11.11 -15.69 6.46
C LEU A 208 11.30 -14.79 5.25
N LEU A 209 11.21 -13.48 5.48
CA LEU A 209 11.64 -12.48 4.50
C LEU A 209 13.16 -12.32 4.56
N VAL A 210 13.78 -12.08 3.41
CA VAL A 210 15.24 -11.88 3.32
C VAL A 210 15.69 -10.55 3.93
N GLN A 211 14.76 -9.62 4.06
CA GLN A 211 14.95 -8.30 4.66
C GLN A 211 13.65 -7.90 5.41
N PRO A 212 13.72 -6.94 6.34
CA PRO A 212 12.54 -6.42 7.03
C PRO A 212 11.43 -5.99 6.08
N VAL A 213 10.17 -6.21 6.49
CA VAL A 213 8.98 -5.93 5.68
C VAL A 213 8.90 -4.44 5.31
N GLU A 214 9.36 -3.55 6.19
CA GLU A 214 9.38 -2.11 5.98
C GLU A 214 10.29 -1.70 4.81
N LEU A 215 11.38 -2.43 4.59
CA LEU A 215 12.29 -2.19 3.48
C LEU A 215 11.71 -2.74 2.17
N LEU A 216 11.07 -3.92 2.21
CA LEU A 216 10.41 -4.48 1.02
C LEU A 216 9.24 -3.61 0.54
N LEU A 217 8.49 -3.05 1.49
CA LEU A 217 7.29 -2.28 1.21
C LEU A 217 7.54 -0.76 1.23
N HIS A 218 8.79 -0.32 1.21
CA HIS A 218 9.15 1.09 1.38
C HIS A 218 8.44 2.00 0.38
N ASP A 219 8.54 1.70 -0.92
CA ASP A 219 8.02 2.57 -1.98
C ASP A 219 6.49 2.71 -1.92
N ILE A 220 5.79 1.60 -1.71
CA ILE A 220 4.33 1.62 -1.60
C ILE A 220 3.87 2.31 -0.31
N ARG A 221 4.59 2.14 0.80
CA ARG A 221 4.33 2.86 2.06
C ARG A 221 4.52 4.36 1.87
N ALA A 222 5.63 4.78 1.26
CA ALA A 222 5.93 6.18 0.99
C ALA A 222 4.90 6.83 0.05
N GLY A 223 4.53 6.15 -1.04
CA GLY A 223 3.53 6.64 -1.98
C GLY A 223 2.14 6.81 -1.36
N LEU A 224 1.69 5.84 -0.56
CA LEU A 224 0.41 5.93 0.15
C LEU A 224 0.45 6.99 1.25
N GLN A 225 1.54 7.12 2.00
CA GLN A 225 1.69 8.16 3.01
C GLN A 225 1.66 9.57 2.39
N ALA A 226 2.36 9.79 1.27
CA ALA A 226 2.32 11.07 0.57
C ALA A 226 0.90 11.45 0.10
N ARG A 227 0.08 10.45 -0.28
CA ARG A 227 -1.34 10.68 -0.61
C ARG A 227 -2.16 11.08 0.61
N ILE A 228 -1.91 10.47 1.77
CA ILE A 228 -2.52 10.88 3.04
C ILE A 228 -2.15 12.33 3.36
N ASP A 229 -0.86 12.65 3.31
CA ASP A 229 -0.35 13.98 3.63
C ASP A 229 -0.92 15.04 2.67
N ALA A 230 -1.04 14.71 1.37
CA ALA A 230 -1.66 15.58 0.38
C ALA A 230 -3.16 15.78 0.62
N ALA A 231 -3.90 14.72 0.96
CA ALA A 231 -5.32 14.79 1.30
C ALA A 231 -5.56 15.62 2.57
N GLN A 232 -4.69 15.48 3.57
CA GLN A 232 -4.70 16.30 4.78
C GLN A 232 -4.25 17.75 4.53
N ALA A 233 -3.47 18.00 3.46
CA ALA A 233 -3.00 19.33 3.09
C ALA A 233 -3.95 20.12 2.17
N GLY A 234 -5.02 19.50 1.66
CA GLY A 234 -6.06 20.17 0.87
C GLY A 234 -6.81 21.25 1.66
N PRO A 235 -7.62 22.11 0.99
CA PRO A 235 -8.40 23.13 1.65
C PRO A 235 -9.34 22.49 2.67
N SER A 236 -9.11 22.79 3.94
CA SER A 236 -9.89 22.30 5.08
C SER A 236 -11.26 22.98 5.17
N VAL A 237 -11.47 24.02 4.36
CA VAL A 237 -12.67 24.85 4.26
C VAL A 237 -13.26 24.74 2.85
N SER A 238 -14.54 24.37 2.76
CA SER A 238 -15.23 24.31 1.47
C SER A 238 -15.55 25.71 0.97
N MET A 239 -15.14 26.02 -0.26
CA MET A 239 -15.42 27.28 -0.94
C MET A 239 -16.13 27.02 -2.27
N PRO A 240 -17.10 27.86 -2.66
CA PRO A 240 -17.70 27.79 -4.00
C PRO A 240 -16.64 27.91 -5.10
N ALA A 241 -16.88 27.25 -6.23
CA ALA A 241 -15.98 27.33 -7.39
C ALA A 241 -15.76 28.78 -7.82
N GLY A 242 -14.49 29.15 -8.03
CA GLY A 242 -14.09 30.50 -8.43
C GLY A 242 -14.33 31.58 -7.36
N ALA A 243 -14.40 31.23 -6.07
CA ALA A 243 -14.47 32.21 -5.01
C ALA A 243 -13.22 33.11 -4.96
N GLN A 244 -13.43 34.41 -4.76
CA GLN A 244 -12.35 35.40 -4.57
C GLN A 244 -12.39 35.96 -3.15
N TRP A 245 -11.24 36.44 -2.63
CA TRP A 245 -11.17 37.02 -1.29
C TRP A 245 -12.15 38.17 -1.05
N ALA A 246 -12.43 38.99 -2.07
CA ALA A 246 -13.37 40.11 -1.98
C ALA A 246 -14.82 39.67 -1.69
N GLU A 247 -15.17 38.42 -1.98
CA GLU A 247 -16.49 37.84 -1.72
C GLU A 247 -16.58 37.17 -0.33
N VAL A 248 -15.47 37.15 0.42
CA VAL A 248 -15.36 36.47 1.71
C VAL A 248 -15.57 37.49 2.83
N THR A 249 -16.42 37.15 3.78
CA THR A 249 -16.63 37.91 5.02
C THR A 249 -16.30 37.06 6.24
N PHE A 250 -15.38 37.55 7.06
CA PHE A 250 -14.95 36.97 8.32
C PHE A 250 -15.58 37.73 9.49
N VAL A 251 -16.26 37.03 10.39
CA VAL A 251 -16.87 37.61 11.59
C VAL A 251 -16.41 36.84 12.82
N LEU A 252 -15.62 37.49 13.66
CA LEU A 252 -15.09 36.90 14.89
C LEU A 252 -16.12 37.04 16.01
N ILE A 253 -16.66 35.91 16.49
CA ILE A 253 -17.75 35.85 17.48
C ILE A 253 -17.21 35.61 18.89
N SER A 254 -16.13 34.83 19.01
CA SER A 254 -15.38 34.63 20.26
C SER A 254 -13.87 34.54 19.94
N ASP A 255 -13.03 34.31 20.95
CA ASP A 255 -11.59 34.21 20.75
C ASP A 255 -11.17 33.04 19.84
N GLU A 256 -11.97 31.97 19.77
CA GLU A 256 -11.67 30.80 18.92
C GLU A 256 -12.82 30.50 17.94
N VAL A 257 -13.74 31.42 17.70
CA VAL A 257 -14.88 31.20 16.80
C VAL A 257 -14.94 32.27 15.72
N LEU A 258 -14.77 31.82 14.48
CA LEU A 258 -14.83 32.64 13.28
C LEU A 258 -15.97 32.14 12.37
N ASN A 259 -16.96 32.99 12.13
CA ASN A 259 -17.95 32.75 11.08
C ASN A 259 -17.40 33.27 9.76
N VAL A 260 -17.39 32.42 8.74
CA VAL A 260 -17.00 32.77 7.38
C VAL A 260 -18.19 32.69 6.48
N THR A 261 -18.47 33.76 5.75
CA THR A 261 -19.54 33.81 4.75
C THR A 261 -18.97 34.06 3.37
N CYS A 262 -19.42 33.29 2.37
CA CYS A 262 -19.12 33.53 0.96
C CYS A 262 -20.36 33.18 0.13
N ARG A 263 -20.80 34.10 -0.75
CA ARG A 263 -21.98 33.92 -1.62
C ARG A 263 -23.23 33.39 -0.89
N GLY A 264 -23.49 33.90 0.32
CA GLY A 264 -24.65 33.52 1.15
C GLY A 264 -24.51 32.22 1.95
N GLN A 265 -23.40 31.47 1.77
CA GLN A 265 -23.11 30.30 2.58
C GLN A 265 -22.24 30.70 3.77
N THR A 266 -22.72 30.44 4.99
CA THR A 266 -21.99 30.72 6.24
C THR A 266 -21.54 29.41 6.89
N GLN A 267 -20.27 29.37 7.30
CA GLN A 267 -19.67 28.27 8.04
C GLN A 267 -18.98 28.77 9.30
N ARG A 268 -19.10 27.99 10.37
CA ARG A 268 -18.41 28.25 11.64
C ARG A 268 -17.09 27.51 11.65
N LEU A 269 -15.99 28.23 11.89
CA LEU A 269 -14.64 27.70 11.95
C LEU A 269 -13.99 28.00 13.30
N GLU A 270 -13.13 27.09 13.71
CA GLU A 270 -12.23 27.21 14.86
C GLU A 270 -10.77 27.25 14.36
N PRO A 271 -9.77 27.63 15.21
CA PRO A 271 -8.40 27.79 14.76
C PRO A 271 -7.79 26.52 14.15
N ASP A 272 -8.20 25.34 14.59
CA ASP A 272 -7.75 24.04 14.08
C ASP A 272 -8.17 23.83 12.62
N ARG A 273 -9.41 24.20 12.28
CA ARG A 273 -9.98 24.08 10.93
C ARG A 273 -9.29 24.94 9.89
N VAL A 274 -8.50 25.92 10.29
CA VAL A 274 -7.68 26.75 9.38
C VAL A 274 -6.17 26.55 9.59
N GLY A 275 -5.77 25.49 10.29
CA GLY A 275 -4.36 25.16 10.52
C GLY A 275 -3.62 26.12 11.47
N MET A 276 -4.36 26.85 12.30
CA MET A 276 -3.83 27.88 13.22
C MET A 276 -3.96 27.51 14.70
N LYS A 277 -4.05 26.22 15.03
CA LYS A 277 -3.95 25.68 16.41
C LYS A 277 -2.65 24.90 16.58
N ASP A 278 -1.89 25.19 17.62
CA ASP A 278 -0.66 24.48 17.95
C ASP A 278 -1.01 23.09 18.50
N GLY A 279 -0.57 22.02 17.82
CA GLY A 279 -0.91 20.65 18.20
C GLY A 279 -0.30 20.16 19.51
N ARG A 280 0.74 20.83 20.04
CA ARG A 280 1.41 20.45 21.29
C ARG A 280 0.75 21.08 22.50
N THR A 281 0.33 22.33 22.37
CA THR A 281 -0.24 23.13 23.46
C THR A 281 -1.76 23.24 23.40
N GLY A 282 -2.36 22.92 22.25
CA GLY A 282 -3.78 23.11 21.99
C GLY A 282 -4.20 24.57 21.87
N LYS A 283 -3.25 25.53 21.86
CA LYS A 283 -3.55 26.96 21.84
C LYS A 283 -3.54 27.54 20.42
N PRO A 284 -4.27 28.64 20.16
CA PRO A 284 -4.16 29.35 18.90
C PRO A 284 -2.73 29.88 18.66
N THR A 285 -2.29 29.80 17.41
CA THR A 285 -0.97 30.26 16.95
C THR A 285 -0.88 31.78 16.82
N GLU A 286 0.33 32.33 16.63
CA GLU A 286 0.52 33.75 16.34
C GLU A 286 -0.20 34.22 15.07
N ALA A 287 -0.39 33.36 14.08
CA ALA A 287 -1.17 33.68 12.88
C ALA A 287 -2.64 33.96 13.22
N TRP A 288 -3.23 33.17 14.13
CA TRP A 288 -4.59 33.41 14.62
C TRP A 288 -4.66 34.72 15.42
N ALA A 289 -3.70 34.96 16.31
CA ALA A 289 -3.62 36.20 17.06
C ALA A 289 -3.52 37.42 16.12
N PHE A 290 -2.74 37.32 15.04
CA PHE A 290 -2.63 38.37 14.03
C PHE A 290 -3.94 38.59 13.25
N LEU A 291 -4.70 37.54 12.95
CA LEU A 291 -6.04 37.65 12.37
C LEU A 291 -7.00 38.41 13.30
N GLN A 292 -6.95 38.13 14.61
CA GLN A 292 -7.76 38.87 15.59
C GLN A 292 -7.38 40.36 15.67
N VAL A 293 -6.08 40.69 15.53
CA VAL A 293 -5.62 42.09 15.46
C VAL A 293 -6.22 42.79 14.24
N LEU A 294 -6.21 42.14 13.08
CA LEU A 294 -6.84 42.67 11.86
C LEU A 294 -8.35 42.84 12.04
N ALA A 295 -9.03 41.90 12.71
CA ALA A 295 -10.46 42.02 13.00
C ALA A 295 -10.78 43.25 13.86
N ARG A 296 -9.97 43.49 14.90
CA ARG A 296 -10.10 44.67 15.77
C ARG A 296 -9.84 45.97 15.01
N ALA A 297 -8.93 45.93 14.04
CA ALA A 297 -8.58 47.06 13.19
C ALA A 297 -9.50 47.21 11.96
N GLY A 298 -10.59 46.43 11.87
CA GLY A 298 -11.53 46.49 10.75
C GLY A 298 -10.92 46.13 9.39
N GLY A 299 -9.89 45.27 9.39
CA GLY A 299 -9.18 44.82 8.19
C GLY A 299 -8.06 45.74 7.72
N VAL A 300 -7.79 46.85 8.42
CA VAL A 300 -6.73 47.80 8.06
C VAL A 300 -5.78 48.01 9.22
N LEU A 301 -4.56 47.46 9.13
CA LEU A 301 -3.53 47.62 10.16
C LEU A 301 -2.50 48.67 9.74
N GLY A 302 -2.65 49.90 10.24
CA GLY A 302 -1.73 51.02 10.04
C GLY A 302 -2.32 52.37 10.44
N PRO A 303 -1.63 53.48 10.13
CA PRO A 303 -0.34 53.56 9.43
C PRO A 303 0.82 53.00 10.26
N LEU A 304 1.75 52.29 9.62
CA LEU A 304 2.89 51.63 10.27
C LEU A 304 4.23 52.33 9.99
N GLY A 305 5.04 52.45 11.03
CA GLY A 305 6.46 52.82 10.97
C GLY A 305 7.29 51.77 10.22
N ARG A 306 8.45 52.15 9.67
CA ARG A 306 9.29 51.25 8.86
C ARG A 306 9.74 50.02 9.64
N ASP A 307 10.13 50.21 10.91
CA ASP A 307 10.58 49.14 11.80
C ASP A 307 9.44 48.17 12.16
N ILE A 308 8.23 48.70 12.37
CA ILE A 308 7.03 47.89 12.67
C ILE A 308 6.62 47.07 11.46
N VAL A 309 6.76 47.59 10.23
CA VAL A 309 6.48 46.82 9.01
C VAL A 309 7.35 45.58 8.92
N GLU A 310 8.65 45.70 9.19
CA GLU A 310 9.55 44.54 9.16
C GLU A 310 9.24 43.52 10.27
N GLU A 311 8.82 43.97 11.46
CA GLU A 311 8.35 43.09 12.52
C GLU A 311 7.07 42.32 12.12
N GLN A 312 6.11 43.00 11.51
CA GLN A 312 4.80 42.42 11.15
C GLN A 312 4.86 41.56 9.87
N LYS A 313 5.92 41.67 9.07
CA LYS A 313 6.09 40.97 7.80
C LYS A 313 6.03 39.45 7.93
N LYS A 314 6.68 38.88 8.97
CA LYS A 314 6.65 37.44 9.24
C LYS A 314 5.26 36.97 9.68
N LYS A 315 4.61 37.74 10.56
CA LYS A 315 3.24 37.47 11.04
C LYS A 315 2.23 37.50 9.89
N LYS A 316 2.32 38.52 9.02
CA LYS A 316 1.55 38.62 7.78
C LYS A 316 1.79 37.43 6.85
N GLN A 317 3.05 37.05 6.63
CA GLN A 317 3.39 35.95 5.73
C GLN A 317 2.84 34.61 6.26
N ALA A 318 2.95 34.36 7.56
CA ALA A 318 2.39 33.17 8.20
C ALA A 318 0.87 33.13 8.04
N LEU A 319 0.17 34.23 8.30
CA LEU A 319 -1.29 34.32 8.13
C LEU A 319 -1.72 34.12 6.67
N SER A 320 -1.08 34.80 5.70
CA SER A 320 -1.41 34.62 4.27
C SER A 320 -1.27 33.16 3.84
N ARG A 321 -0.18 32.47 4.23
CA ARG A 321 0.04 31.06 3.87
C ARG A 321 -1.06 30.15 4.42
N GLN A 322 -1.45 30.35 5.67
CA GLN A 322 -2.49 29.52 6.30
C GLN A 322 -3.87 29.76 5.68
N LEU A 323 -4.22 31.01 5.38
CA LEU A 323 -5.48 31.33 4.71
C LEU A 323 -5.54 30.77 3.28
N VAL A 324 -4.49 30.95 2.47
CA VAL A 324 -4.44 30.37 1.12
C VAL A 324 -4.58 28.85 1.17
N ARG A 325 -3.89 28.18 2.10
CA ARG A 325 -3.97 26.73 2.28
C ARG A 325 -5.36 26.28 2.71
N ALA A 326 -5.95 26.93 3.72
CA ALA A 326 -7.23 26.50 4.30
C ALA A 326 -8.41 26.71 3.33
N PHE A 327 -8.40 27.79 2.55
CA PHE A 327 -9.54 28.19 1.70
C PHE A 327 -9.34 27.87 0.21
N GLY A 328 -8.12 27.54 -0.23
CA GLY A 328 -7.84 27.20 -1.63
C GLY A 328 -7.92 28.39 -2.61
N ILE A 329 -7.98 29.62 -2.13
CA ILE A 329 -7.93 30.84 -2.96
C ILE A 329 -6.46 31.27 -3.08
N SER A 330 -5.91 31.22 -4.30
CA SER A 330 -4.47 31.40 -4.56
C SER A 330 -3.94 32.82 -4.36
N ASP A 331 -4.80 33.83 -4.50
CA ASP A 331 -4.41 35.24 -4.36
C ASP A 331 -3.94 35.59 -2.95
N ASP A 332 -3.12 36.63 -2.79
CA ASP A 332 -2.68 37.08 -1.47
C ASP A 332 -3.83 37.77 -0.70
N PRO A 333 -4.24 37.24 0.46
CA PRO A 333 -5.35 37.78 1.25
C PRO A 333 -5.04 39.11 1.95
N LEU A 334 -3.76 39.51 2.02
CA LEU A 334 -3.29 40.65 2.81
C LEU A 334 -2.35 41.52 1.96
N ARG A 335 -2.81 42.69 1.53
CA ARG A 335 -2.11 43.57 0.61
C ARG A 335 -1.44 44.72 1.37
N TRP A 336 -0.27 45.15 0.91
CA TRP A 336 0.40 46.34 1.45
C TRP A 336 -0.01 47.60 0.67
N SER A 337 -0.64 48.56 1.34
CA SER A 337 -0.90 49.89 0.78
C SER A 337 0.28 50.82 1.06
N LYS A 338 1.02 51.21 0.02
CA LYS A 338 2.10 52.20 0.14
C LYS A 338 1.58 53.59 0.52
N ARG A 339 0.38 53.95 0.04
CA ARG A 339 -0.27 55.24 0.29
C ARG A 339 -0.64 55.40 1.77
N ASP A 340 -1.28 54.38 2.33
CA ASP A 340 -1.80 54.42 3.71
C ASP A 340 -0.78 53.84 4.71
N ARG A 341 0.35 53.32 4.20
CA ARG A 341 1.39 52.62 4.95
C ARG A 341 0.78 51.54 5.86
N ALA A 342 -0.14 50.76 5.32
CA ALA A 342 -0.95 49.82 6.08
C ALA A 342 -1.07 48.47 5.38
N TYR A 343 -1.27 47.40 6.16
CA TYR A 343 -1.77 46.14 5.64
C TYR A 343 -3.30 46.19 5.54
N GLN A 344 -3.84 45.80 4.39
CA GLN A 344 -5.27 45.77 4.10
C GLN A 344 -5.69 44.35 3.72
N THR A 345 -6.76 43.84 4.34
CA THR A 345 -7.35 42.56 3.95
C THR A 345 -8.02 42.69 2.59
N ALA A 346 -7.87 41.66 1.74
CA ALA A 346 -8.61 41.53 0.49
C ALA A 346 -10.04 41.01 0.69
N PHE A 347 -10.37 40.61 1.93
CA PHE A 347 -11.69 40.18 2.40
C PHE A 347 -12.24 41.18 3.43
N LEU A 348 -13.53 41.10 3.72
CA LEU A 348 -14.14 41.86 4.81
C LEU A 348 -13.92 41.13 6.13
N ILE A 349 -13.47 41.83 7.17
CA ILE A 349 -13.35 41.25 8.53
C ILE A 349 -13.98 42.15 9.58
N ARG A 350 -14.70 41.53 10.52
CA ARG A 350 -15.38 42.19 11.63
C ARG A 350 -15.06 41.47 12.93
N ASP A 351 -14.84 42.25 13.98
CA ASP A 351 -14.89 41.76 15.36
C ASP A 351 -16.30 41.99 15.88
N GLU A 352 -17.03 40.92 16.22
CA GLU A 352 -18.37 40.92 16.82
C GLU A 352 -18.37 40.33 18.24
N ARG A 353 -17.19 40.10 18.83
CA ARG A 353 -17.05 39.64 20.23
C ARG A 353 -17.69 40.64 21.22
N PRO A 354 -18.20 40.17 22.37
CA PRO A 354 -18.73 41.05 23.42
C PRO A 354 -17.72 42.13 23.86
N LYS A 355 -18.20 43.34 24.17
CA LYS A 355 -17.35 44.50 24.56
C LYS A 355 -16.42 44.19 25.74
N THR A 356 -16.86 43.38 26.71
CA THR A 356 -16.07 42.94 27.87
C THR A 356 -14.81 42.17 27.48
N VAL A 357 -14.89 41.35 26.41
CA VAL A 357 -13.76 40.57 25.86
C VAL A 357 -12.85 41.46 25.01
N ARG A 358 -13.41 42.42 24.27
CA ARG A 358 -12.61 43.37 23.47
C ARG A 358 -11.71 44.28 24.31
N MET A 359 -12.18 44.69 25.49
CA MET A 359 -11.43 45.61 26.36
C MET A 359 -10.34 44.92 27.20
N ALA A 360 -10.50 43.63 27.53
CA ALA A 360 -9.52 42.89 28.35
C ALA A 360 -8.17 42.67 27.65
N ALA A 361 -8.15 42.64 26.31
CA ALA A 361 -6.93 42.38 25.52
C ALA A 361 -6.21 43.66 25.06
N GLY A 362 -6.75 44.86 25.34
CA GLY A 362 -6.15 46.15 24.96
C GLY A 362 -5.22 46.77 26.01
N ARG A 363 -5.01 46.08 27.14
CA ARG A 363 -4.04 46.44 28.19
C ARG A 363 -2.93 45.39 28.26
N ARG A 364 -2.13 45.24 27.20
CA ARG A 364 -0.80 44.62 27.28
C ARG A 364 0.12 45.27 26.28
#